data_AF-A0A0U2W2E2-F1
#
_entry.id   AF-A0A0U2W2E2-F1
#
_cell.length_a   1.000
_cell.length_b   1.000
_cell.length_c   1.000
_cell.angle_alpha   90.00
_cell.angle_beta   90.00
_cell.angle_gamma   90.00
#
_symmetry.space_group_name_H-M   'P 1'
#
loop_
_entity.id
_entity.type
_entity.pdbx_description
1 polymer ?
#
loop_
_entity_poly.entity_id
_entity_poly.type
_entity_poly.pdbx_seq_one_letter_code
_entity_poly.pdbx_strand_id
1 'polypeptide(L)'
;MDEYELTAIEVTRENVTTPLSFREGRIVVVTDLGTRFWYADIEGIEPKKLLEALAASDNIRIALSAVTTDGRVLRGIGFMHPNVTRGSAAVRGDGELEGIG
;
A
#
# COMPACT_ATOMS: atom_id res chain seq x y z
N MET A 1 -15.30 -8.72 -5.47
CA MET A 1 -14.10 -7.90 -5.59
C MET A 1 -14.49 -6.56 -5.05
N ASP A 2 -13.81 -6.12 -3.99
CA ASP A 2 -14.12 -4.88 -3.30
C ASP A 2 -12.98 -3.90 -3.52
N GLU A 3 -13.30 -2.63 -3.75
CA GLU A 3 -12.32 -1.57 -3.98
C GLU A 3 -12.52 -0.46 -2.94
N TYR A 4 -11.42 0.03 -2.39
CA TYR A 4 -11.39 1.07 -1.38
C TYR A 4 -10.46 2.19 -1.84
N GLU A 5 -11.03 3.34 -2.18
CA GLU A 5 -10.26 4.56 -2.44
C GLU A 5 -9.63 5.08 -1.15
N LEU A 6 -8.41 5.60 -1.23
CA LEU A 6 -7.60 5.98 -0.08
C LEU A 6 -7.43 7.50 0.01
N THR A 7 -7.50 8.02 1.23
CA THR A 7 -7.28 9.44 1.56
C THR A 7 -5.98 9.66 2.33
N ALA A 8 -5.47 8.64 3.02
CA ALA A 8 -4.18 8.69 3.68
C ALA A 8 -3.50 7.32 3.64
N ILE A 9 -2.17 7.31 3.56
CA ILE A 9 -1.35 6.09 3.59
C ILE A 9 -0.11 6.36 4.43
N GLU A 10 0.19 5.45 5.33
CA GLU A 10 1.44 5.36 6.06
C GLU A 10 2.10 4.01 5.79
N VAL A 11 3.41 4.05 5.62
CA VAL A 11 4.24 2.87 5.36
C VAL A 11 5.29 2.74 6.45
N THR A 12 5.32 1.60 7.13
CA THR A 12 6.38 1.26 8.09
C THR A 12 7.35 0.26 7.48
N ARG A 13 8.63 0.60 7.46
CA ARG A 13 9.74 -0.29 7.05
C ARG A 13 10.88 -0.15 8.04
N GLU A 14 11.45 -1.26 8.49
CA GLU A 14 12.61 -1.26 9.41
C GLU A 14 12.39 -0.36 10.65
N ASN A 15 11.18 -0.39 11.21
CA ASN A 15 10.72 0.44 12.34
C ASN A 15 10.61 1.95 12.07
N VAL A 16 10.71 2.38 10.82
CA VAL A 16 10.49 3.77 10.40
C VAL A 16 9.14 3.86 9.70
N THR A 17 8.22 4.64 10.28
CA THR A 17 6.93 4.96 9.68
C THR A 17 7.05 6.25 8.88
N THR A 18 6.63 6.22 7.61
CA THR A 18 6.65 7.34 6.69
C THR A 18 5.24 7.56 6.15
N PRO A 19 4.62 8.74 6.37
CA PRO A 19 3.39 9.11 5.67
C PRO A 19 3.70 9.38 4.20
N LEU A 20 2.82 8.94 3.30
CA LEU A 20 2.94 9.19 1.87
C LEU A 20 2.08 10.38 1.47
N SER A 21 2.67 11.33 0.74
CA SER A 21 1.87 12.17 -0.14
C SER A 21 1.66 11.42 -1.45
N PHE A 22 0.44 11.39 -1.94
CA PHE A 22 0.09 10.70 -3.20
C PHE A 22 -1.07 11.43 -3.87
N ARG A 23 -1.27 11.19 -5.17
CA ARG A 23 -2.37 11.79 -5.93
C ARG A 23 -3.61 10.91 -5.92
N GLU A 24 -3.42 9.61 -6.07
CA GLU A 24 -4.48 8.62 -6.15
C GLU A 24 -4.01 7.32 -5.51
N GLY A 25 -4.87 6.67 -4.75
CA GLY A 25 -4.55 5.43 -4.08
C GLY A 25 -5.81 4.59 -3.92
N ARG A 26 -5.70 3.28 -4.15
CA ARG A 26 -6.78 2.33 -3.94
C ARG A 26 -6.26 1.02 -3.41
N ILE A 27 -7.07 0.32 -2.61
CA ILE A 27 -6.89 -1.09 -2.28
C ILE A 27 -7.98 -1.90 -2.95
N VAL A 28 -7.59 -2.97 -3.64
CA VAL A 28 -8.49 -3.96 -4.23
C VAL A 28 -8.38 -5.25 -3.42
N VAL A 29 -9.51 -5.74 -2.93
CA VAL A 29 -9.63 -7.02 -2.23
C VAL A 29 -10.29 -8.05 -3.14
N VAL A 30 -9.56 -9.13 -3.40
CA VAL A 30 -10.01 -10.26 -4.23
C VAL A 30 -10.26 -11.45 -3.32
N THR A 31 -11.50 -11.92 -3.30
CA THR A 31 -11.84 -13.18 -2.62
C THR A 31 -11.94 -14.27 -3.67
N ASP A 32 -11.11 -15.30 -3.55
CA ASP A 32 -11.11 -16.46 -4.44
C ASP A 32 -11.00 -17.76 -3.63
N LEU A 33 -11.90 -18.71 -3.88
CA LEU A 33 -11.99 -20.01 -3.19
C LEU A 33 -11.86 -19.94 -1.65
N GLY A 34 -12.40 -18.88 -1.04
CA GLY A 34 -12.35 -18.65 0.42
C GLY A 34 -11.08 -17.98 0.94
N THR A 35 -10.10 -17.70 0.06
CA THR A 35 -8.90 -16.92 0.40
C THR A 35 -9.12 -15.46 0.01
N ARG A 36 -8.72 -14.53 0.89
CA ARG A 36 -8.74 -13.09 0.60
C ARG A 36 -7.32 -12.61 0.29
N PHE A 37 -7.15 -12.06 -0.91
CA PHE A 37 -5.94 -11.36 -1.33
C PHE A 37 -6.24 -9.88 -1.43
N TRP A 38 -5.22 -9.06 -1.28
CA TRP A 38 -5.37 -7.62 -1.48
C TRP A 38 -4.15 -7.03 -2.19
N TYR A 39 -4.42 -5.96 -2.94
CA TYR A 39 -3.44 -5.21 -3.69
C TYR A 39 -3.67 -3.73 -3.46
N ALA A 40 -2.62 -2.94 -3.31
CA ALA A 40 -2.73 -1.48 -3.36
C ALA A 40 -2.08 -0.97 -4.65
N ASP A 41 -2.71 0.02 -5.25
CA ASP A 41 -2.19 0.77 -6.39
C ASP A 41 -2.14 2.24 -5.98
N ILE A 42 -0.96 2.84 -6.04
CA ILE A 42 -0.70 4.18 -5.50
C ILE A 42 0.08 4.98 -6.53
N GLU A 43 -0.48 6.10 -6.95
CA GLU A 43 -0.01 6.94 -8.04
C GLU A 43 0.34 8.35 -7.56
N GLY A 44 1.39 8.94 -8.14
CA GLY A 44 1.86 10.28 -7.80
C GLY A 44 2.48 10.41 -6.40
N ILE A 45 3.21 9.39 -5.96
CA ILE A 45 3.87 9.33 -4.64
C ILE A 45 5.00 10.35 -4.56
N GLU A 46 4.98 11.14 -3.49
CA GLU A 46 6.05 12.04 -3.06
C GLU A 46 6.33 11.89 -1.55
N PRO A 47 7.59 12.01 -1.10
CA PRO A 47 8.78 12.25 -1.92
C PRO A 47 9.30 11.00 -2.62
N LYS A 48 9.81 11.14 -3.85
CA LYS A 48 10.42 10.04 -4.65
C LYS A 48 11.54 9.27 -3.95
N LYS A 49 12.18 9.86 -2.94
CA LYS A 49 13.25 9.23 -2.15
C LYS A 49 12.83 7.89 -1.55
N LEU A 50 11.57 7.72 -1.16
CA LEU A 50 11.08 6.42 -0.68
C LEU A 50 11.09 5.37 -1.80
N LEU A 51 10.62 5.74 -2.99
CA LEU A 51 10.60 4.84 -4.14
C LEU A 51 12.01 4.43 -4.55
N GLU A 52 12.95 5.38 -4.55
CA GLU A 52 14.36 5.11 -4.83
C GLU A 52 14.98 4.17 -3.79
N ALA A 53 14.70 4.40 -2.50
CA ALA A 53 15.17 3.54 -1.42
C ALA A 53 14.63 2.11 -1.53
N LEU A 54 13.35 1.95 -1.90
CA LEU A 54 12.74 0.64 -2.14
C LEU A 54 13.32 -0.03 -3.39
N ALA A 55 13.59 0.73 -4.47
CA ALA A 55 14.13 0.19 -5.71
C ALA A 55 15.58 -0.30 -5.55
N ALA A 56 16.34 0.29 -4.63
CA ALA A 56 17.71 -0.07 -4.32
C ALA A 56 17.84 -1.14 -3.22
N SER A 57 16.73 -1.61 -2.64
CA SER A 57 16.73 -2.53 -1.50
C SER A 57 16.22 -3.92 -1.90
N ASP A 58 16.87 -4.96 -1.41
CA ASP A 58 16.36 -6.34 -1.50
C ASP A 58 15.17 -6.57 -0.54
N ASN A 59 14.98 -5.69 0.45
CA ASN A 59 13.88 -5.74 1.41
C ASN A 59 12.83 -4.67 1.11
N ILE A 60 11.81 -5.09 0.37
CA ILE A 60 10.64 -4.29 0.01
C ILE A 60 9.40 -4.60 0.87
N ARG A 61 9.57 -5.38 1.95
CA ARG A 61 8.48 -5.68 2.89
C ARG A 61 8.11 -4.42 3.67
N ILE A 62 6.81 -4.15 3.76
CA ILE A 62 6.26 -3.02 4.49
C ILE A 62 5.07 -3.45 5.35
N ALA A 63 4.82 -2.70 6.43
CA ALA A 63 3.48 -2.61 6.99
C ALA A 63 2.79 -1.38 6.40
N LEU A 64 1.55 -1.54 5.96
CA LEU A 64 0.72 -0.50 5.39
C LEU A 64 -0.43 -0.20 6.35
N SER A 65 -0.66 1.09 6.59
CA SER A 65 -1.86 1.60 7.26
C SER A 65 -2.47 2.65 6.35
N ALA A 66 -3.72 2.45 5.93
CA ALA A 66 -4.40 3.36 5.03
C ALA A 66 -5.76 3.77 5.58
N VAL A 67 -6.20 4.97 5.22
CA VAL A 67 -7.53 5.49 5.53
C VAL A 67 -8.31 5.59 4.24
N THR A 68 -9.51 5.04 4.21
CA THR A 68 -10.39 5.06 3.04
C THR A 68 -11.17 6.37 2.94
N THR A 69 -11.81 6.63 1.80
CA THR A 69 -12.71 7.79 1.63
C THR A 69 -13.94 7.75 2.55
N ASP A 70 -14.41 6.56 2.95
CA ASP A 70 -15.48 6.37 3.93
C ASP A 70 -14.98 6.32 5.39
N GLY A 71 -13.69 6.57 5.62
CA GLY A 71 -13.10 6.74 6.95
C GLY A 71 -12.68 5.44 7.66
N ARG A 72 -12.71 4.29 6.98
CA ARG A 72 -12.18 3.02 7.51
C ARG A 72 -10.66 3.08 7.55
N VAL A 73 -10.09 2.41 8.55
CA VAL A 73 -8.65 2.21 8.64
C VAL A 73 -8.35 0.77 8.23
N LEU A 74 -7.59 0.62 7.15
CA LEU A 74 -7.15 -0.67 6.62
C LEU A 74 -5.68 -0.89 6.97
N ARG A 75 -5.34 -2.07 7.47
CA ARG A 75 -3.96 -2.40 7.84
C ARG A 75 -3.55 -3.76 7.32
N GLY A 76 -2.32 -3.86 6.83
CA GLY A 76 -1.80 -5.14 6.34
C GLY A 76 -0.31 -5.11 6.13
N ILE A 77 0.27 -6.30 6.01
CA ILE A 77 1.66 -6.47 5.60
C ILE A 77 1.70 -6.76 4.11
N GLY A 78 2.70 -6.23 3.41
CA GLY A 78 2.84 -6.48 1.99
C GLY A 78 4.24 -6.18 1.46
N PHE A 79 4.38 -6.33 0.15
CA PHE A 79 5.60 -6.04 -0.58
C PHE A 79 5.35 -4.89 -1.55
N MET A 80 6.05 -3.78 -1.36
CA MET A 80 5.87 -2.56 -2.15
C MET A 80 6.85 -2.53 -3.32
N HIS A 81 6.34 -2.63 -4.54
CA HIS A 81 7.09 -2.60 -5.78
C HIS A 81 7.06 -1.17 -6.35
N PRO A 82 8.16 -0.41 -6.22
CA PRO A 82 8.20 0.98 -6.69
C PRO A 82 8.36 1.07 -8.21
N ASN A 83 7.75 2.09 -8.79
CA ASN A 83 8.02 2.59 -10.13
C ASN A 83 8.51 4.04 -10.02
N VAL A 84 9.83 4.19 -9.82
CA VAL A 84 10.48 5.49 -9.61
C VAL A 84 10.23 6.44 -10.78
N THR A 85 10.26 5.94 -12.02
CA THR A 85 10.04 6.75 -13.22
C THR A 85 8.64 7.34 -13.27
N ARG A 86 7.62 6.57 -12.89
CA ARG A 86 6.22 7.02 -12.87
C ARG A 86 5.82 7.73 -11.57
N GLY A 87 6.62 7.61 -10.52
CA GLY A 87 6.24 8.10 -9.20
C GLY A 87 5.05 7.29 -8.65
N SER A 88 5.03 5.98 -8.86
CA SER A 88 3.95 5.11 -8.39
C SER A 88 4.50 3.87 -7.72
N ALA A 89 3.64 3.12 -7.03
CA ALA A 89 3.99 1.84 -6.45
C ALA A 89 2.77 0.92 -6.38
N ALA A 90 3.01 -0.36 -6.62
CA ALA A 90 2.04 -1.40 -6.34
C ALA A 90 2.42 -2.14 -5.06
N VAL A 91 1.46 -2.45 -4.20
CA VAL A 91 1.66 -3.29 -3.03
C VAL A 91 0.92 -4.60 -3.24
N ARG A 92 1.64 -5.72 -3.13
CA ARG A 92 1.01 -7.03 -3.02
C ARG A 92 0.89 -7.39 -1.54
N GLY A 93 -0.32 -7.62 -1.07
CA GLY A 93 -0.58 -8.07 0.29
C GLY A 93 0.06 -9.42 0.59
N ASP A 94 0.53 -9.56 1.83
CA ASP A 94 1.05 -10.79 2.42
C ASP A 94 0.17 -11.16 3.62
N GLY A 95 -0.83 -11.99 3.36
CA GLY A 95 -1.85 -12.35 4.34
C GLY A 95 -3.08 -11.45 4.29
N GLU A 96 -3.79 -11.40 5.41
CA GLU A 96 -5.07 -10.69 5.52
C GLU A 96 -4.88 -9.16 5.57
N LEU A 97 -5.95 -8.46 5.21
CA LEU A 97 -6.09 -7.03 5.40
C LEU A 97 -7.08 -6.80 6.54
N GLU A 98 -6.62 -6.19 7.63
CA GLU A 98 -7.48 -5.80 8.74
C GLU A 98 -8.34 -4.58 8.36
N GLY A 99 -9.50 -4.45 9.01
CA GLY A 99 -10.43 -3.35 8.77
C GLY A 99 -11.43 -3.58 7.63
N ILE A 100 -11.34 -4.73 6.94
CA ILE A 100 -12.40 -5.23 6.07
C ILE A 100 -13.41 -6.00 6.92
N GLY A 101 -14.64 -5.48 7.01
CA GLY A 101 -15.76 -6.14 7.68
C GLY A 101 -16.39 -7.21 6.80
#